data_AF-A0A2R6PZE4-F1
#
_entry.id   AF-A0A2R6PZE4-F1
#
_cell.length_a   1.000
_cell.length_b   1.000
_cell.length_c   1.000
_cell.angle_alpha   90.00
_cell.angle_beta   90.00
_cell.angle_gamma   90.00
#
_symmetry.space_group_name_H-M   'P 1'
#
loop_
_entity.id
_entity.type
_entity.pdbx_description
1 polymer ?
#
loop_
_entity_poly.entity_id
_entity_poly.type
_entity_poly.pdbx_seq_one_letter_code
_entity_poly.pdbx_strand_id
1 'polypeptide(L)' 'MGGGHGGHGHGTTYKGLTMYPPKRWHVITGKGMCAMMWFWILYRAKQDGPVVLGWRHPWEGHEDHSDDHGH' A
#
# COMPACT_ATOMS: atom_id res chain seq x y z
N MET A 1 9.02 26.08 -38.86
CA MET A 1 8.00 26.85 -38.12
C MET A 1 6.77 25.97 -37.97
N GLY A 2 6.23 25.84 -36.76
CA GLY A 2 4.87 25.30 -36.53
C GLY A 2 4.82 24.01 -35.71
N GLY A 3 4.98 24.14 -34.39
CA GLY A 3 4.61 23.09 -33.45
C GLY A 3 3.09 22.94 -33.37
N GLY A 4 2.60 21.72 -33.64
CA GLY A 4 1.19 21.37 -33.53
C GLY A 4 0.83 20.93 -32.12
N HIS A 5 0.08 21.77 -31.43
CA HIS A 5 -0.48 21.55 -30.10
C HIS A 5 -1.48 20.39 -30.04
N GLY A 6 -1.41 19.60 -28.96
CA GLY A 6 -2.56 19.13 -28.19
C GLY A 6 -3.57 18.20 -28.86
N GLY A 7 -3.26 16.89 -28.92
CA GLY A 7 -4.26 15.86 -29.23
C GLY A 7 -5.30 15.73 -28.12
N HIS A 8 -6.46 16.36 -28.28
CA HIS A 8 -7.66 16.12 -27.47
C HIS A 8 -8.25 14.76 -27.87
N GLY A 9 -8.15 13.76 -26.99
CA GLY A 9 -8.65 12.41 -27.23
C GLY A 9 -10.17 12.38 -27.31
N HIS A 10 -10.69 11.88 -28.43
CA HIS A 10 -12.12 11.64 -28.66
C HIS A 10 -12.66 10.68 -27.59
N GLY A 11 -13.70 11.09 -26.86
CA GLY A 11 -14.34 10.25 -25.84
C GLY A 11 -14.94 8.99 -26.45
N THR A 12 -14.98 7.89 -25.69
CA THR A 12 -15.65 6.66 -26.11
C THR A 12 -17.09 6.70 -25.64
N THR A 13 -18.03 6.78 -26.57
CA THR A 13 -19.46 6.76 -26.28
C THR A 13 -19.94 5.31 -26.13
N TYR A 14 -20.47 4.97 -24.96
CA TYR A 14 -21.08 3.66 -24.69
C TYR A 14 -22.45 3.83 -24.05
N LYS A 15 -23.49 3.24 -24.64
CA LYS A 15 -24.88 3.28 -24.13
C LYS A 15 -25.38 4.69 -23.77
N GLY A 16 -25.05 5.68 -24.61
CA GLY A 16 -25.42 7.09 -24.39
C GLY A 16 -24.56 7.85 -23.38
N LEU A 17 -23.56 7.21 -22.76
CA LEU A 17 -22.59 7.86 -21.87
C LEU A 17 -21.26 8.07 -22.61
N THR A 18 -20.88 9.33 -22.78
CA THR A 18 -19.57 9.70 -23.34
C THR A 18 -18.52 9.67 -22.25
N MET A 19 -17.59 8.72 -22.31
CA MET A 19 -16.49 8.60 -21.35
C MET A 19 -15.24 9.27 -21.90
N TYR A 20 -14.66 10.19 -21.12
CA TYR A 20 -13.39 10.82 -21.46
C TYR A 20 -12.24 9.99 -20.90
N PRO A 21 -11.36 9.42 -21.76
CA PRO A 21 -10.25 8.62 -21.28
C PRO A 21 -9.30 9.50 -20.45
N PRO A 22 -8.91 9.07 -19.23
CA PRO A 22 -7.97 9.83 -18.42
C PRO A 22 -6.60 9.87 -19.12
N LYS A 23 -5.90 11.02 -19.02
CA LYS A 23 -4.53 11.12 -19.55
C LYS A 23 -3.64 10.07 -18.89
N ARG A 24 -2.70 9.47 -19.65
CA ARG A 24 -1.85 8.35 -19.18
C ARG A 24 -1.16 8.62 -17.84
N TRP A 25 -0.71 9.86 -17.60
CA TRP A 25 -0.11 10.27 -16.33
C TRP A 25 -1.04 10.08 -15.11
N HIS A 26 -2.34 10.32 -15.26
CA HIS A 26 -3.32 10.09 -14.17
C HIS A 26 -3.40 8.59 -13.83
N VAL A 27 -3.45 7.73 -14.84
CA VAL A 27 -3.55 6.27 -14.65
C VAL A 27 -2.28 5.71 -14.01
N ILE A 28 -1.10 6.14 -14.47
CA ILE A 28 0.19 5.69 -13.93
C ILE A 28 0.33 6.13 -12.48
N THR A 29 0.06 7.40 -12.18
CA THR A 29 0.16 7.93 -10.81
C THR A 29 -0.86 7.26 -9.89
N GLY A 30 -2.10 7.07 -10.34
CA GLY A 30 -3.13 6.38 -9.55
C GLY A 30 -2.77 4.93 -9.22
N LYS A 31 -2.26 4.18 -10.20
CA LYS A 31 -1.77 2.81 -9.97
C LYS A 31 -0.57 2.78 -9.03
N GLY A 32 0.38 3.71 -9.18
CA GLY A 32 1.54 3.83 -8.32
C GLY A 32 1.17 4.13 -6.86
N MET A 33 0.25 5.08 -6.63
CA MET A 33 -0.23 5.42 -5.29
C MET A 33 -1.00 4.25 -4.63
N CYS A 34 -1.82 3.54 -5.41
CA CYS A 34 -2.52 2.35 -4.90
C CYS A 34 -1.54 1.23 -4.53
N ALA A 35 -0.54 0.97 -5.39
CA ALA A 35 0.50 0.00 -5.10
C ALA A 35 1.32 0.40 -3.86
N MET A 36 1.63 1.68 -3.68
CA MET A 36 2.36 2.20 -2.52
C MET A 36 1.57 2.02 -1.22
N MET A 37 0.26 2.32 -1.23
CA MET A 37 -0.63 2.10 -0.08
C MET A 37 -0.62 0.62 0.33
N TRP A 38 -0.83 -0.29 -0.61
CA TRP A 38 -0.86 -1.72 -0.31
C TRP A 38 0.50 -2.29 0.07
N PHE A 39 1.56 -1.84 -0.59
CA PHE A 39 2.93 -2.19 -0.21
C PHE A 39 3.22 -1.79 1.24
N TRP A 40 2.80 -0.59 1.64
CA TRP A 40 2.95 -0.12 3.01
C TRP A 40 2.18 -0.98 4.01
N ILE A 41 0.92 -1.30 3.72
CA ILE A 41 0.10 -2.16 4.58
C ILE A 41 0.75 -3.54 4.77
N LEU A 42 1.21 -4.17 3.67
CA LEU A 42 1.86 -5.49 3.74
C LEU A 42 3.23 -5.43 4.42
N TYR A 43 4.00 -4.36 4.21
CA TYR A 43 5.25 -4.12 4.92
C TYR A 43 5.00 -4.00 6.43
N ARG A 44 4.01 -3.21 6.84
CA ARG A 44 3.66 -3.04 8.25
C ARG A 44 3.10 -4.32 8.84
N ALA A 45 2.28 -5.07 8.10
CA ALA A 45 1.81 -6.40 8.50
C ALA A 45 2.97 -7.41 8.65
N LYS A 46 4.04 -7.30 7.86
CA LYS A 46 5.25 -8.12 8.04
C LYS A 46 6.03 -7.72 9.31
N GLN A 47 6.19 -6.42 9.56
CA GLN A 47 6.91 -5.93 10.73
C GLN A 47 6.15 -6.15 12.04
N ASP A 48 4.83 -5.94 12.03
CA ASP A 48 3.94 -6.15 13.18
C ASP A 48 3.33 -7.55 13.20
N GLY A 49 3.68 -8.41 12.25
CA GLY A 49 3.14 -9.76 12.14
C GLY A 49 3.20 -10.55 13.45
N PRO A 50 4.32 -10.54 14.20
CA PRO A 50 4.40 -11.22 15.50
C PRO A 50 3.50 -10.62 16.58
N VAL A 51 3.24 -9.30 16.53
CA VAL A 51 2.43 -8.55 17.51
C VAL A 51 0.94 -8.65 17.23
N VAL A 52 0.53 -8.65 15.96
CA VAL A 52 -0.88 -8.72 15.55
C VAL A 52 -1.39 -10.17 15.50
N LEU A 53 -0.53 -11.15 15.19
CA LEU A 53 -0.87 -12.58 15.22
C LEU A 53 -0.75 -13.20 16.63
N GLY A 54 -0.41 -12.42 17.66
CA GLY A 54 -0.37 -12.87 19.06
C GLY A 54 0.74 -13.88 19.37
N TRP A 55 1.78 -13.98 18.53
CA TRP A 55 2.88 -14.94 18.69
C TRP A 55 4.00 -14.44 19.61
N ARG A 56 3.94 -13.20 20.08
CA ARG A 56 4.86 -12.66 21.08
C ARG A 56 4.14 -11.65 21.94
N HIS A 57 3.88 -12.01 23.19
CA HIS A 57 3.26 -11.11 24.15
C HIS A 57 4.31 -10.18 24.79
N PRO A 58 4.02 -8.88 25.02
CA PRO A 58 4.96 -7.92 25.61
C PRO A 58 5.57 -8.32 26.96
N TRP A 59 4.96 -9.26 27.68
CA TRP A 59 5.36 -9.71 29.02
C TRP A 59 6.21 -11.00 29.04
N GLU A 60 6.49 -11.63 27.90
CA GLU A 60 7.38 -12.81 27.82
C GLU A 60 8.88 -12.48 27.99
N GLY A 61 9.21 -11.24 28.35
CA GLY A 61 10.58 -10.80 28.62
C GLY A 61 10.96 -10.71 30.10
N HIS A 62 10.07 -11.04 31.03
CA HIS A 62 10.28 -10.73 32.45
C HIS A 62 9.71 -11.79 33.42
N GLU A 63 10.06 -13.07 33.31
CA GLU A 63 10.02 -14.10 34.39
C GLU A 63 11.04 -15.18 33.92
N ASP A 64 12.09 -15.63 34.62
CA ASP A 64 12.37 -15.70 36.06
C ASP A 64 13.87 -15.49 36.33
N HIS A 65 14.21 -14.48 37.13
CA HIS A 65 15.37 -14.57 38.02
C HIS A 65 14.89 -15.27 39.30
N SER A 66 14.80 -16.59 39.28
CA SER A 66 14.70 -17.37 40.51
C SER A 66 16.10 -17.75 40.96
N ASP A 67 16.55 -17.07 42.01
CA ASP A 67 17.73 -17.40 42.80
C ASP A 67 17.73 -18.89 43.20
N ASP A 68 18.68 -19.68 42.70
CA ASP A 68 19.01 -20.98 43.29
C ASP A 68 20.19 -20.80 44.25
N HIS A 69 19.86 -20.38 45.46
CA HIS A 69 20.69 -20.52 46.64
C HIS A 69 20.29 -21.80 47.37
N GLY A 70 21.15 -22.82 47.35
CA GLY A 70 21.24 -23.81 48.43
C GLY A 70 21.12 -25.27 48.01
N HIS A 71 22.25 -25.99 47.99
CA HIS A 71 22.65 -26.96 49.03
C HIS A 71 23.98 -27.64 48.68
#